data_AF-A0A6H9SAM7-F1
#
_entry.id   AF-A0A6H9SAM7-F1
#
_cell.length_a   1.000
_cell.length_b   1.000
_cell.length_c   1.000
_cell.angle_alpha   90.00
_cell.angle_beta   90.00
_cell.angle_gamma   90.00
#
_symmetry.space_group_name_H-M   'P 1'
#
loop_
_entity.id
_entity.type
_entity.pdbx_description
1 polymer ?
#
loop_
_entity_poly.entity_id
_entity_poly.type
_entity_poly.pdbx_seq_one_letter_code
_entity_poly.pdbx_strand_id
1 'polypeptide(L)'
;TLASTGTTAFFVHPAEASHGDMGMITRDDVILALSNSGSTNEIITLLPLIKRLGIQLISMTGNPDSPLAKAAEVNLNVHVEHEACPLNLAPTSSTTAALVMGDALAVALLEARGFTAEDFAFSHPGGALGRRLLLKVENVMHAGQELPQVLRG
;
A
#
# COMPACT_ATOMS: atom_id res chain seq x y z
N THR A 1 -3.24 0.63 -1.41
CA THR A 1 -3.61 1.89 -0.72
C THR A 1 -2.46 2.88 -0.65
N LEU A 2 -1.31 2.52 -0.06
CA LEU A 2 -0.15 3.43 0.13
C LEU A 2 0.22 4.30 -1.08
N ALA A 3 0.43 3.69 -2.26
CA ALA A 3 0.83 4.42 -3.48
C ALA A 3 -0.21 5.47 -3.90
N SER A 4 -1.50 5.16 -3.76
CA SER A 4 -2.61 6.06 -4.05
C SER A 4 -2.72 7.21 -3.04
N THR A 5 -2.15 7.06 -1.85
CA THR A 5 -2.20 8.04 -0.77
C THR A 5 -0.84 8.68 -0.50
N GLY A 6 0.00 8.80 -1.55
CA GLY A 6 1.23 9.57 -1.52
C GLY A 6 2.45 8.89 -0.91
N THR A 7 2.38 7.58 -0.60
CA THR A 7 3.53 6.80 -0.16
C THR A 7 3.91 5.79 -1.23
N THR A 8 5.01 6.03 -1.96
CA THR A 8 5.53 5.11 -2.97
C THR A 8 5.65 3.70 -2.40
N ALA A 9 4.96 2.75 -3.03
CA ALA A 9 4.93 1.37 -2.60
C ALA A 9 4.63 0.47 -3.79
N PHE A 10 5.19 -0.73 -3.79
CA PHE A 10 4.91 -1.79 -4.75
C PHE A 10 4.99 -3.14 -4.02
N PHE A 11 4.43 -4.18 -4.65
CA PHE A 11 4.45 -5.52 -4.12
C PHE A 11 5.59 -6.33 -4.72
N VAL A 12 6.29 -7.10 -3.88
CA VAL A 12 7.29 -8.10 -4.31
C VAL A 12 6.85 -9.45 -3.76
N HIS A 13 6.78 -10.45 -4.65
CA HIS A 13 6.44 -11.80 -4.25
C HIS A 13 7.65 -12.47 -3.58
N PRO A 14 7.54 -13.01 -2.35
CA PRO A 14 8.71 -13.50 -1.60
C PRO A 14 9.42 -14.68 -2.28
N ALA A 15 8.68 -15.53 -3.01
CA ALA A 15 9.31 -16.60 -3.78
C ALA A 15 10.15 -16.06 -4.95
N GLU A 16 9.70 -15.00 -5.64
CA GLU A 16 10.43 -14.41 -6.77
C GLU A 16 11.59 -13.51 -6.31
N ALA A 17 11.46 -12.91 -5.12
CA ALA A 17 12.53 -12.16 -4.48
C ALA A 17 13.82 -13.00 -4.36
N SER A 18 13.67 -14.27 -3.98
CA SER A 18 14.78 -15.23 -3.90
C SER A 18 15.43 -15.54 -5.25
N HIS A 19 14.78 -15.20 -6.36
CA HIS A 19 15.19 -15.50 -7.73
C HIS A 19 15.50 -14.25 -8.58
N GLY A 20 15.62 -13.07 -7.95
CA GLY A 20 16.10 -11.86 -8.63
C GLY A 20 15.36 -10.59 -8.24
N ASP A 21 14.10 -10.69 -7.82
CA ASP A 21 13.28 -9.50 -7.53
C ASP A 21 13.75 -8.72 -6.30
N MET A 22 14.65 -9.30 -5.47
CA MET A 22 15.38 -8.52 -4.46
C MET A 22 16.16 -7.33 -5.05
N GLY A 23 16.50 -7.36 -6.35
CA GLY A 23 17.11 -6.23 -7.05
C GLY A 23 16.18 -5.03 -7.23
N MET A 24 14.87 -5.19 -7.02
CA MET A 24 13.91 -4.09 -7.01
C MET A 24 13.96 -3.27 -5.73
N ILE A 25 14.54 -3.81 -4.65
CA ILE A 25 14.56 -3.19 -3.32
C ILE A 25 15.94 -2.59 -3.06
N THR A 26 15.95 -1.31 -2.69
CA THR A 26 17.16 -0.55 -2.38
C THR A 26 17.33 -0.36 -0.86
N ARG A 27 18.48 0.19 -0.45
CA ARG A 27 18.75 0.48 0.98
C ARG A 27 17.92 1.62 1.55
N ASP A 28 17.38 2.48 0.68
CA ASP A 28 16.54 3.61 1.07
C ASP A 28 15.07 3.21 1.21
N ASP A 29 14.73 1.97 0.85
CA ASP A 29 13.40 1.41 0.99
C ASP A 29 13.15 0.83 2.40
N VAL A 30 11.87 0.64 2.71
CA VAL A 30 11.40 -0.08 3.90
C VAL A 30 10.57 -1.27 3.43
N ILE A 31 10.86 -2.44 3.98
CA ILE A 31 10.08 -3.66 3.72
C ILE A 31 8.96 -3.75 4.75
N LEU A 32 7.72 -3.84 4.27
CA LEU A 32 6.58 -4.28 5.06
C LEU A 32 6.26 -5.74 4.72
N ALA A 33 6.66 -6.66 5.60
CA ALA A 33 6.46 -8.10 5.40
C ALA A 33 5.18 -8.60 6.10
N LEU A 34 4.30 -9.26 5.35
CA LEU A 34 3.04 -9.81 5.85
C LEU A 34 3.14 -11.32 6.00
N SER A 35 2.91 -11.84 7.21
CA SER A 35 2.80 -13.28 7.46
C SER A 35 2.01 -13.51 8.74
N ASN A 36 0.84 -14.15 8.66
CA ASN A 36 0.00 -14.39 9.83
C ASN A 36 0.75 -15.17 10.92
N SER A 37 1.43 -16.26 10.56
CA SER A 37 2.24 -17.07 11.48
C SER A 37 3.59 -16.44 11.83
N GLY A 38 4.05 -15.48 11.01
CA GLY A 38 5.41 -14.92 11.05
C GLY A 38 6.52 -15.95 10.82
N SER A 39 6.17 -17.10 10.25
CA SER A 39 7.08 -18.25 10.04
C SER A 39 7.02 -18.82 8.62
N THR A 40 6.43 -18.08 7.67
CA THR A 40 6.35 -18.47 6.25
C THR A 40 7.75 -18.61 5.66
N ASN A 41 8.11 -19.81 5.18
CA ASN A 41 9.48 -20.14 4.77
C ASN A 41 10.04 -19.16 3.75
N GLU A 42 9.28 -18.81 2.71
CA GLU A 42 9.67 -17.91 1.63
C GLU A 42 10.06 -16.50 2.13
N ILE A 43 9.51 -16.08 3.28
CA ILE A 43 9.88 -14.81 3.92
C ILE A 43 11.07 -15.01 4.86
N ILE A 44 11.08 -16.10 5.65
CA ILE A 44 12.16 -16.39 6.59
C ILE A 44 13.50 -16.55 5.89
N THR A 45 13.53 -17.18 4.71
CA THR A 45 14.75 -17.37 3.91
C THR A 45 15.36 -16.05 3.45
N LEU A 46 14.57 -14.97 3.33
CA LEU A 46 15.04 -13.65 2.91
C LEU A 46 15.65 -12.84 4.07
N LEU A 47 15.31 -13.15 5.33
CA LEU A 47 15.73 -12.36 6.49
C LEU A 47 17.25 -12.14 6.60
N PRO A 48 18.12 -13.15 6.40
CA PRO A 48 19.57 -12.94 6.45
C PRO A 48 20.07 -11.94 5.41
N LEU A 49 19.48 -11.98 4.21
CA LEU A 49 19.83 -11.07 3.12
C LEU A 49 19.35 -9.65 3.41
N ILE A 50 18.09 -9.49 3.83
CA ILE A 50 17.51 -8.19 4.24
C ILE A 50 18.39 -7.52 5.30
N LYS A 51 18.76 -8.27 6.34
CA LYS A 51 19.63 -7.80 7.42
C LYS A 51 21.03 -7.42 6.92
N ARG A 52 21.61 -8.23 6.02
CA ARG A 52 22.93 -7.95 5.42
C ARG A 52 22.92 -6.70 4.54
N LEU A 53 21.81 -6.44 3.84
CA LEU A 53 21.65 -5.25 3.01
C LEU A 53 21.40 -3.99 3.85
N GLY A 54 20.97 -4.15 5.10
CA GLY A 54 20.69 -3.06 6.04
C GLY A 54 19.35 -2.38 5.79
N ILE A 55 18.42 -3.09 5.12
CA ILE A 55 17.10 -2.58 4.77
C ILE A 55 16.20 -2.67 6.02
N GLN A 56 15.47 -1.61 6.32
CA GLN A 56 14.52 -1.59 7.44
C GLN A 56 13.35 -2.54 7.15
N LEU A 57 12.95 -3.30 8.17
CA LEU A 57 11.92 -4.32 8.13
C LEU A 57 10.85 -4.04 9.19
N ILE A 58 9.63 -3.80 8.71
CA ILE A 58 8.40 -3.81 9.51
C ILE A 58 7.69 -5.13 9.23
N SER A 59 7.24 -5.82 10.27
CA SER A 59 6.43 -7.02 10.12
C SER A 59 4.97 -6.75 10.45
N MET A 60 4.06 -7.44 9.77
CA MET A 60 2.65 -7.53 10.11
C MET A 60 2.30 -9.00 10.34
N THR A 61 2.18 -9.40 11.61
CA THR A 61 2.04 -10.80 12.01
C THR A 61 1.01 -10.97 13.12
N GLY A 62 0.40 -12.15 13.23
CA GLY A 62 -0.48 -12.51 14.33
C GLY A 62 0.26 -13.15 15.52
N ASN A 63 1.56 -13.40 15.40
CA ASN A 63 2.39 -13.98 16.45
C ASN A 63 3.62 -13.10 16.73
N PRO A 64 3.62 -12.31 17.83
CA PRO A 64 4.73 -11.41 18.17
C PRO A 64 6.03 -12.16 18.54
N ASP A 65 5.94 -13.44 18.88
CA ASP A 65 7.11 -14.28 19.20
C ASP A 65 7.71 -15.00 17.98
N SER A 66 7.13 -14.80 16.79
CA SER A 66 7.56 -15.43 15.56
C SER A 66 8.95 -14.98 15.10
N PRO A 67 9.65 -15.79 14.28
CA PRO A 67 10.96 -15.41 13.74
C PRO A 67 10.91 -14.08 12.95
N LEU A 68 9.86 -13.85 12.16
CA LEU A 68 9.69 -12.60 11.41
C LEU A 68 9.52 -11.40 12.36
N ALA A 69 8.64 -11.51 13.37
CA ALA A 69 8.41 -10.43 14.33
C ALA A 69 9.67 -10.08 15.13
N LYS A 70 10.50 -11.07 15.48
CA LYS A 70 11.77 -10.87 16.18
C LYS A 70 12.89 -10.29 15.31
N ALA A 71 12.80 -10.47 13.99
CA ALA A 71 13.78 -9.94 13.04
C ALA A 71 13.48 -8.51 12.60
N ALA A 72 12.22 -8.07 12.69
CA ALA A 72 11.76 -6.74 12.32
C ALA A 72 12.10 -5.68 13.40
N GLU A 73 12.30 -4.43 12.99
CA GLU A 73 12.44 -3.31 13.92
C GLU A 73 11.10 -2.99 14.62
N VAL A 74 9.98 -3.20 13.92
CA VAL A 74 8.62 -3.00 14.45
C VAL A 74 7.71 -4.13 13.98
N ASN A 75 6.94 -4.69 14.90
CA ASN A 75 5.86 -5.63 14.58
C ASN A 75 4.48 -5.00 14.78
N LEU A 76 3.72 -4.90 13.70
CA LEU A 76 2.29 -4.60 13.71
C LEU A 76 1.53 -5.89 14.00
N ASN A 77 1.07 -6.05 15.23
CA ASN A 77 0.32 -7.24 15.63
C ASN A 77 -1.11 -7.20 15.05
N VAL A 78 -1.41 -8.15 14.18
CA VAL A 78 -2.74 -8.34 13.55
C VAL A 78 -3.41 -9.64 13.97
N HIS A 79 -3.11 -10.09 15.19
CA HIS A 79 -3.70 -11.29 15.77
C HIS A 79 -5.24 -11.22 15.77
N VAL A 80 -5.85 -12.35 15.40
CA VAL A 80 -7.28 -12.60 15.55
C VAL A 80 -7.45 -13.87 16.38
N GLU A 81 -8.44 -13.87 17.27
CA GLU A 81 -8.71 -15.01 18.15
C GLU A 81 -9.14 -16.25 17.34
N HIS A 82 -10.05 -16.05 16.38
CA HIS A 82 -10.57 -17.09 15.50
C HIS A 82 -10.83 -16.58 14.06
N GLU A 83 -10.65 -17.48 13.10
CA GLU A 83 -11.10 -17.33 11.73
C GLU A 83 -12.63 -17.53 11.65
N ALA A 84 -13.28 -16.85 10.71
CA ALA A 84 -14.70 -17.06 10.43
C ALA A 84 -14.98 -18.44 9.81
N CYS A 85 -13.95 -19.10 9.27
CA CYS A 85 -14.01 -20.48 8.82
C CYS A 85 -14.36 -21.42 10.00
N PRO A 86 -15.39 -22.29 9.90
CA PRO A 86 -15.78 -23.19 11.00
C PRO A 86 -14.68 -24.15 11.45
N LEU A 87 -13.71 -24.47 10.58
CA LEU A 87 -12.57 -25.32 10.90
C LEU A 87 -11.37 -24.53 11.45
N ASN A 88 -11.44 -23.20 11.46
CA ASN A 88 -10.35 -22.31 11.83
C ASN A 88 -9.06 -22.47 11.00
N LEU A 89 -9.20 -22.97 9.75
CA LEU A 89 -8.06 -23.25 8.86
C LEU A 89 -7.88 -22.21 7.76
N ALA A 90 -8.98 -21.72 7.20
CA ALA A 90 -8.93 -20.81 6.07
C ALA A 90 -8.73 -19.37 6.56
N PRO A 91 -7.73 -18.64 6.05
CA PRO A 91 -7.55 -17.23 6.37
C PRO A 91 -8.77 -16.42 5.93
N THR A 92 -9.46 -15.80 6.88
CA THR A 92 -10.70 -15.04 6.65
C THR A 92 -10.72 -13.78 7.52
N SER A 93 -10.77 -13.95 8.83
CA SER A 93 -10.64 -12.88 9.82
C SER A 93 -9.24 -12.28 9.79
N SER A 94 -8.20 -13.12 9.72
CA SER A 94 -6.80 -12.66 9.75
C SER A 94 -6.43 -11.81 8.54
N THR A 95 -6.86 -12.19 7.33
CA THR A 95 -6.62 -11.42 6.11
C THR A 95 -7.39 -10.10 6.12
N THR A 96 -8.62 -10.10 6.65
CA THR A 96 -9.40 -8.87 6.84
C THR A 96 -8.74 -7.94 7.85
N ALA A 97 -8.27 -8.46 8.98
CA ALA A 97 -7.55 -7.68 9.99
C ALA A 97 -6.26 -7.06 9.42
N ALA A 98 -5.49 -7.83 8.65
CA ALA A 98 -4.29 -7.34 7.96
C ALA A 98 -4.62 -6.25 6.94
N LEU A 99 -5.70 -6.41 6.16
CA LEU A 99 -6.17 -5.38 5.23
C LEU A 99 -6.52 -4.08 5.96
N VAL A 100 -7.32 -4.16 7.03
CA VAL A 100 -7.71 -3.00 7.85
C VAL A 100 -6.48 -2.33 8.48
N MET A 101 -5.52 -3.10 8.98
CA MET A 101 -4.26 -2.56 9.50
C MET A 101 -3.46 -1.83 8.42
N GLY A 102 -3.42 -2.38 7.20
CA GLY A 102 -2.78 -1.74 6.04
C GLY A 102 -3.44 -0.41 5.65
N ASP A 103 -4.78 -0.35 5.67
CA ASP A 103 -5.50 0.89 5.40
C ASP A 103 -5.31 1.92 6.53
N ALA A 104 -5.33 1.48 7.80
CA ALA A 104 -5.04 2.35 8.94
C ALA A 104 -3.63 2.96 8.84
N LEU A 105 -2.63 2.15 8.46
CA LEU A 105 -1.26 2.62 8.23
C LEU A 105 -1.21 3.64 7.08
N ALA A 106 -1.93 3.39 5.98
CA ALA A 106 -1.96 4.30 4.84
C ALA A 106 -2.62 5.64 5.20
N VAL A 107 -3.70 5.64 5.98
CA VAL A 107 -4.36 6.86 6.46
C VAL A 107 -3.46 7.62 7.43
N ALA A 108 -2.80 6.93 8.37
CA ALA A 108 -1.87 7.58 9.29
C ALA A 108 -0.70 8.25 8.55
N LEU A 109 -0.16 7.60 7.51
CA LEU A 109 0.90 8.17 6.68
C LEU A 109 0.40 9.34 5.80
N LEU A 110 -0.82 9.23 5.27
CA LEU A 110 -1.49 10.29 4.51
C LEU A 110 -1.57 11.56 5.37
N GLU A 111 -2.08 11.44 6.61
CA GLU A 111 -2.20 12.55 7.56
C GLU A 111 -0.84 13.10 7.96
N ALA A 112 0.12 12.25 8.30
CA ALA A 112 1.46 12.66 8.72
C ALA A 112 2.23 13.42 7.61
N ARG A 113 1.95 13.14 6.34
CA ARG A 113 2.53 13.83 5.18
C ARG A 113 1.79 15.11 4.80
N GLY A 114 0.59 15.36 5.37
CA GLY A 114 -0.26 16.47 4.96
C GLY A 114 -0.79 16.32 3.52
N PHE A 115 -0.99 15.07 3.06
CA PHE A 115 -1.40 14.77 1.69
C PHE A 115 -2.78 15.35 1.38
N THR A 116 -2.92 16.08 0.27
CA THR A 116 -4.13 16.84 -0.04
C THR A 116 -5.02 16.18 -1.09
N ALA A 117 -6.21 16.75 -1.31
CA ALA A 117 -7.11 16.32 -2.38
C ALA A 117 -6.49 16.58 -3.78
N GLU A 118 -5.73 17.65 -3.94
CA GLU A 118 -5.00 17.95 -5.18
C GLU A 118 -3.93 16.90 -5.45
N ASP A 119 -3.15 16.49 -4.45
CA ASP A 119 -2.15 15.42 -4.58
C ASP A 119 -2.80 14.08 -4.99
N PHE A 120 -3.97 13.79 -4.42
CA PHE A 120 -4.77 12.63 -4.81
C PHE A 120 -5.17 12.69 -6.28
N ALA A 121 -5.58 13.87 -6.75
CA ALA A 121 -6.01 14.08 -8.12
C ALA A 121 -4.87 13.87 -9.12
N PHE A 122 -3.67 14.38 -8.81
CA PHE A 122 -2.46 14.17 -9.60
C PHE A 122 -2.02 12.71 -9.66
N SER A 123 -2.25 11.95 -8.59
CA SER A 123 -1.93 10.51 -8.53
C SER A 123 -2.98 9.65 -9.27
N HIS A 124 -4.14 10.21 -9.66
CA HIS A 124 -5.23 9.50 -10.32
C HIS A 124 -5.85 10.28 -11.50
N PRO A 125 -5.05 10.78 -12.47
CA PRO A 125 -5.52 11.74 -13.47
C PRO A 125 -6.63 11.17 -14.38
N GLY A 126 -6.64 9.85 -14.63
CA GLY A 126 -7.67 9.17 -15.44
C GLY A 126 -8.91 8.72 -14.65
N GLY A 127 -8.87 8.76 -13.32
CA GLY A 127 -9.96 8.31 -12.46
C GLY A 127 -11.16 9.27 -12.49
N ALA A 128 -12.34 8.79 -12.09
CA ALA A 128 -13.52 9.66 -11.98
C ALA A 128 -13.30 10.80 -10.96
N LEU A 129 -12.67 10.50 -9.82
CA LEU A 129 -12.32 11.49 -8.81
C LEU A 129 -11.23 12.45 -9.26
N GLY A 130 -10.12 11.96 -9.83
CA GLY A 130 -9.05 12.83 -10.32
C GLY A 130 -9.54 13.76 -11.43
N ARG A 131 -10.37 13.26 -12.37
CA ARG A 131 -11.05 14.13 -13.35
C ARG A 131 -11.93 15.17 -12.69
N ARG A 132 -12.73 14.82 -11.69
CA ARG A 132 -13.57 15.78 -10.97
C ARG A 132 -12.76 16.87 -10.26
N LEU A 133 -11.58 16.52 -9.73
CA LEU A 133 -10.72 17.43 -8.98
C LEU A 133 -9.83 18.30 -9.89
N LEU A 134 -9.46 17.81 -11.09
CA LEU A 134 -8.60 18.53 -12.04
C LEU A 134 -9.36 19.34 -13.10
N LEU A 135 -10.63 19.01 -13.37
CA LEU A 135 -11.42 19.67 -14.42
C LEU A 135 -11.83 21.07 -13.99
N LYS A 136 -11.28 22.10 -14.64
CA LYS A 136 -11.70 23.49 -14.44
C LYS A 136 -12.74 23.89 -15.49
N VAL A 137 -13.46 24.97 -15.20
CA VAL A 137 -14.49 25.52 -16.10
C VAL A 137 -13.91 25.88 -17.47
N GLU A 138 -12.70 26.44 -17.52
CA GLU A 138 -11.99 26.76 -18.77
C GLU A 138 -11.73 25.53 -19.66
N ASN A 139 -11.64 24.32 -19.09
CA ASN A 139 -11.44 23.09 -19.85
C ASN A 139 -12.72 22.62 -20.58
N VAL A 140 -13.89 23.17 -20.23
CA VAL A 140 -15.20 22.77 -20.80
C VAL A 140 -15.94 23.93 -21.48
N MET A 141 -15.50 25.17 -21.28
CA MET A 141 -16.12 26.33 -21.94
C MET A 141 -15.79 26.35 -23.43
N HIS A 142 -16.83 26.45 -24.26
CA HIS A 142 -16.69 26.80 -25.67
C HIS A 142 -16.12 28.21 -25.81
N ALA A 143 -15.21 28.41 -26.77
CA ALA A 143 -14.56 29.69 -27.03
C ALA A 143 -14.52 29.99 -28.54
N GLY A 144 -14.34 31.28 -28.88
CA GLY A 144 -14.20 31.72 -30.27
C GLY A 144 -15.40 31.36 -31.13
N GLN A 145 -15.17 30.59 -32.20
CA GLN A 145 -16.21 30.19 -33.16
C GLN A 145 -17.17 29.12 -32.63
N GLU A 146 -16.83 28.45 -31.52
CA GLU A 146 -17.75 27.51 -30.86
C GLU A 146 -18.78 28.21 -29.98
N LEU A 147 -18.64 29.52 -29.74
CA LEU A 147 -19.64 30.29 -29.03
C LEU A 147 -20.91 30.40 -29.89
N PRO A 148 -22.09 30.08 -29.35
CA PRO A 148 -23.34 30.27 -30.07
C PRO A 148 -23.57 31.77 -30.31
N GLN A 149 -23.74 32.15 -31.58
CA GLN A 149 -23.98 33.54 -31.99
C GLN A 149 -25.35 33.68 -32.62
N VAL A 150 -26.02 34.81 -32.35
CA VAL A 150 -27.25 35.21 -33.03
C VAL A 150 -26.95 36.44 -33.89
N LEU A 151 -27.29 36.37 -35.18
CA LEU A 151 -27.16 37.50 -36.09
C LEU A 151 -28.23 38.55 -35.77
N ARG A 152 -27.84 39.82 -35.70
CA ARG A 152 -28.82 40.93 -35.63
C ARG A 152 -29.52 41.05 -36.97
N GLY A 153 -30.85 41.04 -36.94
CA GLY A 153 -31.72 41.32 -38.10
C GLY A 153 -31.76 42.80 -38.46
#